data_AF-A0A8B3C6X2-F1
#
_entry.id   AF-A0A8B3C6X2-F1
#
_cell.length_a   1.000
_cell.length_b   1.000
_cell.length_c   1.000
_cell.angle_alpha   90.00
_cell.angle_beta   90.00
_cell.angle_gamma   90.00
#
_symmetry.space_group_name_H-M   'P 1'
#
loop_
_entity.id
_entity.type
_entity.pdbx_description
1 polymer ?
#
loop_
_entity_poly.entity_id
_entity_poly.type
_entity_poly.pdbx_seq_one_letter_code
_entity_poly.pdbx_strand_id
1 'polypeptide(L)'
;MKNLFYLLILAAVTGCSPSGSQLSWRQETFGHSTFTADSDYVEVSYPVAAGGRSADSINRKIADRIKTGFGLTDEEYARMTPQQATDSLLARKNRDPQTARLPYDLRFHGEIRQCGKVTSLRCTVYTLTGGAHGLLTNLFFNFDTESGKPLDKADLFSDTAGLQRLNRQYFAKHLSDAALSEDALFVGTDQLPLPENVGIDSSGVTMLYNPYEVAPYAIGTIEYRIPYEQAEPLLKRIARR
;
A
#
# COMPACT_ATOMS: atom_id res chain seq x y z
N MET A 1 -9.83 -38.23 34.57
CA MET A 1 -8.60 -37.81 33.88
C MET A 1 -8.56 -36.29 33.90
N LYS A 2 -7.58 -35.70 34.60
CA LYS A 2 -7.43 -34.25 34.76
C LYS A 2 -6.59 -33.72 33.59
N ASN A 3 -7.14 -32.85 32.76
CA ASN A 3 -6.38 -32.16 31.71
C ASN A 3 -5.75 -30.91 32.30
N LEU A 4 -4.42 -30.94 32.37
CA LEU A 4 -3.56 -29.87 32.86
C LEU A 4 -3.29 -28.89 31.70
N PHE A 5 -3.87 -27.69 31.77
CA PHE A 5 -3.56 -26.60 30.85
C PHE A 5 -2.28 -25.90 31.33
N TYR A 6 -1.22 -25.94 30.51
CA TYR A 6 -0.04 -25.11 30.73
C TYR A 6 -0.31 -23.69 30.18
N LEU A 7 -0.41 -22.71 31.08
CA LEU A 7 -0.39 -21.30 30.72
C LEU A 7 1.07 -20.89 30.49
N LEU A 8 1.42 -20.52 29.26
CA LEU A 8 2.70 -19.87 28.96
C LEU A 8 2.56 -18.39 29.33
N ILE A 9 3.17 -17.95 30.44
CA ILE A 9 3.26 -16.53 30.80
C ILE A 9 4.47 -15.95 30.06
N LEU A 10 4.23 -15.15 29.02
CA LEU A 10 5.28 -14.36 28.38
C LEU A 10 5.57 -13.14 29.27
N ALA A 11 6.82 -13.02 29.73
CA ALA A 11 7.28 -11.91 30.56
C ALA A 11 7.21 -10.59 29.79
N ALA A 12 6.49 -9.61 30.35
CA ALA A 12 6.50 -8.24 29.88
C ALA A 12 7.82 -7.56 30.27
N VAL A 13 8.61 -7.15 29.28
CA VAL A 13 9.77 -6.27 29.51
C VAL A 13 9.23 -4.85 29.68
N THR A 14 9.23 -4.37 30.92
CA THR A 14 8.90 -2.99 31.28
C THR A 14 10.08 -2.08 30.92
N GLY A 15 10.00 -1.40 29.79
CA GLY A 15 10.82 -0.23 29.47
C GLY A 15 9.98 1.04 29.61
N CYS A 16 10.38 1.94 30.51
CA CYS A 16 9.80 3.29 30.64
C CYS A 16 9.79 3.99 29.27
N SER A 17 8.60 4.14 28.68
CA SER A 17 8.41 4.96 27.48
C SER A 17 7.93 6.35 27.91
N PRO A 18 8.52 7.43 27.39
CA PRO A 18 8.02 8.77 27.65
C PRO A 18 6.61 8.89 27.08
N SER A 19 5.71 9.43 27.91
CA SER A 19 4.28 9.61 27.65
C SER A 19 4.01 10.53 26.45
N GLY A 20 3.92 9.94 25.27
CA GLY A 20 3.15 10.43 24.13
C GLY A 20 2.47 9.20 23.54
N SER A 21 1.14 9.13 23.53
CA SER A 21 0.39 7.94 23.11
C SER A 21 0.78 7.52 21.68
N GLN A 22 1.64 6.51 21.59
CA GLN A 22 2.07 5.92 20.33
C GLN A 22 0.86 5.22 19.67
N LEU A 23 0.75 5.32 18.35
CA LEU A 23 -0.26 4.58 17.60
C LEU A 23 -0.05 3.08 17.83
N SER A 24 -1.15 2.39 18.11
CA SER A 24 -1.26 0.95 17.99
C SER A 24 -2.02 0.61 16.71
N TRP A 25 -1.78 -0.58 16.17
CA TRP A 25 -2.37 -1.01 14.91
C TRP A 25 -3.01 -2.37 15.07
N ARG A 26 -4.19 -2.52 14.49
CA ARG A 26 -4.84 -3.83 14.30
C ARG A 26 -5.21 -3.99 12.84
N GLN A 27 -5.28 -5.23 12.38
CA GLN A 27 -5.81 -5.52 11.06
C GLN A 27 -7.33 -5.70 11.15
N GLU A 28 -8.08 -5.01 10.29
CA GLU A 28 -9.51 -5.25 10.08
C GLU A 28 -9.72 -5.90 8.72
N THR A 29 -10.77 -6.73 8.63
CA THR A 29 -11.12 -7.41 7.38
C THR A 29 -12.62 -7.46 7.16
N PHE A 30 -13.03 -7.44 5.89
CA PHE A 30 -14.41 -7.73 5.45
C PHE A 30 -14.41 -8.31 4.02
N GLY A 31 -15.57 -8.80 3.58
CA GLY A 31 -15.79 -9.21 2.19
C GLY A 31 -15.61 -10.69 1.89
N HIS A 32 -14.95 -11.48 2.76
CA HIS A 32 -14.60 -12.88 2.49
C HIS A 32 -15.77 -13.74 2.01
N SER A 33 -15.80 -14.01 0.70
CA SER A 33 -16.56 -15.08 0.08
C SER A 33 -15.62 -16.20 -0.34
N THR A 34 -16.11 -17.42 -0.50
CA THR A 34 -15.32 -18.49 -1.12
C THR A 34 -15.13 -18.13 -2.59
N PHE A 35 -13.87 -18.00 -3.05
CA PHE A 35 -13.60 -17.74 -4.46
C PHE A 35 -14.18 -18.86 -5.32
N THR A 36 -15.16 -18.52 -6.15
CA THR A 36 -15.64 -19.37 -7.24
C THR A 36 -15.60 -18.54 -8.52
N ALA A 37 -15.21 -19.14 -9.64
CA ALA A 37 -14.96 -18.42 -10.89
C ALA A 37 -16.19 -17.64 -11.41
N ASP A 38 -17.39 -18.04 -11.00
CA ASP A 38 -18.67 -17.48 -11.46
C ASP A 38 -19.37 -16.60 -10.41
N SER A 39 -18.70 -16.22 -9.31
CA SER A 39 -19.28 -15.36 -8.28
C SER A 39 -18.43 -14.14 -7.96
N ASP A 40 -19.08 -13.16 -7.35
CA ASP A 40 -18.38 -12.00 -6.82
C ASP A 40 -17.45 -12.44 -5.68
N TYR A 41 -16.20 -12.01 -5.75
CA TYR A 41 -15.19 -12.18 -4.72
C TYR A 41 -14.75 -10.81 -4.22
N VAL A 42 -14.86 -10.61 -2.92
CA VAL A 42 -14.37 -9.41 -2.24
C VAL A 42 -13.43 -9.83 -1.13
N GLU A 43 -12.28 -9.19 -1.03
CA GLU A 43 -11.39 -9.36 0.10
C GLU A 43 -10.76 -8.03 0.45
N VAL A 44 -11.14 -7.47 1.60
CA VAL A 44 -10.55 -6.22 2.08
C VAL A 44 -9.91 -6.47 3.43
N SER A 45 -8.60 -6.23 3.51
CA SER A 45 -7.78 -6.32 4.71
C SER A 45 -6.96 -5.04 4.84
N TYR A 46 -7.05 -4.35 5.97
CA TYR A 46 -6.37 -3.06 6.14
C TYR A 46 -6.03 -2.76 7.60
N PRO A 47 -4.98 -1.96 7.84
CA PRO A 47 -4.59 -1.58 9.18
C PRO A 47 -5.49 -0.44 9.69
N VAL A 48 -5.86 -0.51 10.96
CA VAL A 48 -6.60 0.52 11.68
C VAL A 48 -5.76 1.01 12.84
N ALA A 49 -5.49 2.31 12.84
CA ALA A 49 -4.79 2.99 13.92
C ALA A 49 -5.71 3.17 15.13
N ALA A 50 -5.17 2.95 16.32
CA ALA A 50 -5.84 3.21 17.59
C ALA A 50 -4.88 3.86 18.59
N GLY A 51 -5.42 4.74 19.44
CA GLY A 51 -4.61 5.60 20.30
C GLY A 51 -3.93 6.73 19.52
N GLY A 52 -3.30 7.67 20.21
CA GLY A 52 -2.65 8.83 19.58
C GLY A 52 -3.64 9.84 18.96
N ARG A 53 -3.17 11.06 18.70
CA ARG A 53 -4.02 12.15 18.17
C ARG A 53 -4.24 12.07 16.66
N SER A 54 -3.44 11.28 15.95
CA SER A 54 -3.47 11.14 14.48
C SER A 54 -4.33 9.96 13.99
N ALA A 55 -4.78 9.05 14.86
CA ALA A 55 -5.48 7.83 14.45
C ALA A 55 -6.69 8.09 13.56
N ASP A 56 -7.59 9.00 13.95
CA ASP A 56 -8.80 9.30 13.18
C ASP A 56 -8.49 9.89 11.80
N SER A 57 -7.47 10.75 11.71
CA SER A 57 -7.09 11.39 10.45
C SER A 57 -6.43 10.39 9.50
N ILE A 58 -5.66 9.44 10.03
CA ILE A 58 -5.05 8.35 9.27
C ILE A 58 -6.12 7.36 8.81
N ASN A 59 -6.99 6.90 9.71
CA ASN A 59 -8.04 5.94 9.39
C ASN A 59 -9.00 6.47 8.31
N ARG A 60 -9.31 7.77 8.33
CA ARG A 60 -10.09 8.42 7.27
C ARG A 60 -9.41 8.30 5.90
N LYS A 61 -8.09 8.54 5.84
CA LYS A 61 -7.33 8.40 4.59
C LYS A 61 -7.24 6.96 4.13
N ILE A 62 -7.06 6.01 5.04
CA ILE A 62 -7.07 4.57 4.70
C ILE A 62 -8.43 4.20 4.10
N ALA A 63 -9.53 4.63 4.72
CA ALA A 63 -10.88 4.42 4.19
C ALA A 63 -11.06 5.04 2.80
N ASP A 64 -10.56 6.25 2.58
CA ASP A 64 -10.59 6.91 1.27
C ASP A 64 -9.74 6.16 0.22
N ARG A 65 -8.60 5.55 0.62
CA ARG A 65 -7.77 4.73 -0.27
C ARG A 65 -8.45 3.42 -0.65
N ILE A 66 -9.19 2.78 0.25
CA ILE A 66 -9.97 1.58 -0.08
C ILE A 66 -11.03 1.93 -1.14
N LYS A 67 -11.81 3.00 -0.90
CA LYS A 67 -12.85 3.45 -1.83
C LYS A 67 -12.27 3.81 -3.20
N THR A 68 -11.24 4.65 -3.24
CA THR A 68 -10.62 5.07 -4.50
C THR A 68 -9.89 3.93 -5.22
N GLY A 69 -9.35 2.95 -4.49
CA GLY A 69 -8.77 1.73 -5.07
C GLY A 69 -9.77 0.93 -5.90
N PHE A 70 -11.04 0.89 -5.48
CA PHE A 70 -12.13 0.27 -6.25
C PHE A 70 -12.83 1.24 -7.23
N GLY A 71 -12.25 2.41 -7.49
CA GLY A 71 -12.83 3.41 -8.40
C GLY A 71 -14.07 4.13 -7.85
N LEU A 72 -14.30 4.07 -6.53
CA LEU A 72 -15.46 4.69 -5.88
C LEU A 72 -15.17 6.14 -5.52
N THR A 73 -15.25 7.02 -6.52
CA THR A 73 -14.92 8.46 -6.40
C THR A 73 -16.12 9.38 -6.32
N ASP A 74 -17.32 8.89 -6.60
CA ASP A 74 -18.55 9.69 -6.57
C ASP A 74 -18.86 10.20 -5.15
N GLU A 75 -19.46 11.38 -5.04
CA GLU A 75 -19.78 12.02 -3.75
C GLU A 75 -20.67 11.14 -2.85
N GLU A 76 -21.47 10.25 -3.44
CA GLU A 76 -22.31 9.30 -2.70
C GLU A 76 -21.50 8.40 -1.76
N TYR A 77 -20.27 8.03 -2.14
CA TYR A 77 -19.40 7.16 -1.33
C TYR A 77 -18.62 7.92 -0.26
N ALA A 78 -18.57 9.26 -0.33
CA ALA A 78 -17.71 10.06 0.52
C ALA A 78 -18.01 9.85 2.02
N ARG A 79 -19.29 9.68 2.38
CA ARG A 79 -19.76 9.50 3.77
C ARG A 79 -19.93 8.03 4.18
N MET A 80 -19.74 7.09 3.26
CA MET A 80 -19.86 5.66 3.54
C MET A 80 -18.59 5.11 4.18
N THR A 81 -18.74 4.09 5.02
CA THR A 81 -17.62 3.23 5.39
C THR A 81 -17.11 2.47 4.16
N PRO A 82 -15.87 1.95 4.16
CA PRO A 82 -15.36 1.13 3.06
C PRO A 82 -16.28 -0.06 2.72
N GLN A 83 -16.83 -0.72 3.74
CA GLN A 83 -17.77 -1.83 3.55
C GLN A 83 -19.08 -1.35 2.90
N GLN A 84 -19.70 -0.29 3.42
CA GLN A 84 -20.94 0.26 2.83
C GLN A 84 -20.76 0.70 1.38
N ALA A 85 -19.62 1.31 1.05
CA ALA A 85 -19.30 1.71 -0.31
C ALA A 85 -19.14 0.50 -1.24
N THR A 86 -18.46 -0.56 -0.76
CA THR A 86 -18.27 -1.80 -1.51
C THR A 86 -19.58 -2.55 -1.71
N ASP A 87 -20.42 -2.65 -0.68
CA ASP A 87 -21.75 -3.25 -0.78
C ASP A 87 -22.66 -2.47 -1.76
N SER A 88 -22.56 -1.13 -1.75
CA SER A 88 -23.29 -0.26 -2.67
C SER A 88 -22.83 -0.44 -4.12
N LEU A 89 -21.52 -0.62 -4.36
CA LEU A 89 -20.97 -0.96 -5.67
C LEU A 89 -21.56 -2.26 -6.20
N LEU A 90 -21.55 -3.33 -5.38
CA LEU A 90 -22.11 -4.62 -5.77
C LEU A 90 -23.62 -4.54 -6.02
N ALA A 91 -24.36 -3.81 -5.18
CA ALA A 91 -25.79 -3.59 -5.37
C ALA A 91 -26.09 -2.82 -6.67
N ARG A 92 -25.28 -1.82 -7.02
CA ARG A 92 -25.39 -1.08 -8.29
C ARG A 92 -25.13 -2.01 -9.47
N LYS A 93 -24.03 -2.76 -9.45
CA LYS A 93 -23.66 -3.76 -10.46
C LYS A 93 -24.77 -4.80 -10.66
N ASN A 94 -25.35 -5.34 -9.58
CA ASN A 94 -26.41 -6.35 -9.68
C ASN A 94 -27.74 -5.82 -10.23
N ARG A 95 -27.97 -4.50 -10.23
CA ARG A 95 -29.16 -3.88 -10.85
C ARG A 95 -28.97 -3.52 -12.32
N ASP A 96 -27.73 -3.45 -12.79
CA ASP A 96 -27.42 -3.11 -14.17
C ASP A 96 -27.39 -4.38 -15.03
N PRO A 97 -28.28 -4.50 -16.05
CA PRO A 97 -28.32 -5.67 -16.92
C PRO A 97 -27.00 -6.02 -17.62
N GLN A 98 -26.11 -5.03 -17.82
CA GLN A 98 -24.82 -5.25 -18.48
C GLN A 98 -23.78 -5.89 -17.54
N THR A 99 -23.81 -5.52 -16.26
CA THR A 99 -22.79 -5.94 -15.29
C THR A 99 -23.28 -7.01 -14.32
N ALA A 100 -24.59 -7.21 -14.17
CA ALA A 100 -25.18 -8.14 -13.20
C ALA A 100 -24.71 -9.60 -13.34
N ARG A 101 -24.29 -10.02 -14.54
CA ARG A 101 -23.78 -11.38 -14.81
C ARG A 101 -22.26 -11.50 -14.81
N LEU A 102 -21.53 -10.39 -14.68
CA LEU A 102 -20.08 -10.39 -14.64
C LEU A 102 -19.63 -10.62 -13.19
N PRO A 103 -18.82 -11.65 -12.89
CA PRO A 103 -18.23 -11.79 -11.57
C PRO A 103 -17.22 -10.66 -11.35
N TYR A 104 -17.34 -9.95 -10.23
CA TYR A 104 -16.36 -8.97 -9.80
C TYR A 104 -15.37 -9.62 -8.83
N ASP A 105 -14.08 -9.43 -9.05
CA ASP A 105 -13.02 -9.80 -8.09
C ASP A 105 -12.34 -8.50 -7.62
N LEU A 106 -12.61 -8.13 -6.37
CA LEU A 106 -12.17 -6.89 -5.74
C LEU A 106 -11.35 -7.23 -4.50
N ARG A 107 -10.05 -6.97 -4.55
CA ARG A 107 -9.15 -7.23 -3.41
C ARG A 107 -8.41 -5.97 -3.02
N PHE A 108 -8.31 -5.73 -1.72
CA PHE A 108 -7.53 -4.66 -1.15
C PHE A 108 -6.78 -5.19 0.07
N HIS A 109 -5.45 -5.07 0.05
CA HIS A 109 -4.60 -5.43 1.18
C HIS A 109 -3.70 -4.27 1.58
N GLY A 110 -3.86 -3.80 2.81
CA GLY A 110 -3.07 -2.73 3.41
C GLY A 110 -2.03 -3.27 4.39
N GLU A 111 -0.79 -2.79 4.29
CA GLU A 111 0.29 -3.07 5.23
C GLU A 111 1.01 -1.79 5.63
N ILE A 112 1.39 -1.69 6.89
CA ILE A 112 2.21 -0.59 7.39
C ILE A 112 3.64 -1.02 7.64
N ARG A 113 4.56 -0.11 7.38
CA ARG A 113 5.93 -0.14 7.89
C ARG A 113 6.28 1.23 8.47
N GLN A 114 7.31 1.28 9.31
CA GLN A 114 7.73 2.52 9.96
C GLN A 114 9.24 2.71 9.81
N CYS A 115 9.65 3.97 9.67
CA CYS A 115 11.03 4.41 9.72
C CYS A 115 11.08 5.82 10.33
N GLY A 116 11.82 5.99 11.43
CA GLY A 116 11.82 7.24 12.17
C GLY A 116 10.41 7.64 12.61
N LYS A 117 9.99 8.84 12.22
CA LYS A 117 8.64 9.37 12.47
C LYS A 117 7.67 9.16 11.30
N VAL A 118 8.07 8.42 10.27
CA VAL A 118 7.22 8.12 9.10
C VAL A 118 6.56 6.76 9.27
N THR A 119 5.26 6.71 9.05
CA THR A 119 4.55 5.46 8.74
C THR A 119 4.28 5.44 7.24
N SER A 120 4.67 4.34 6.60
CA SER A 120 4.43 4.06 5.18
C SER A 120 3.37 2.97 5.07
N LEU A 121 2.22 3.32 4.52
CA LEU A 121 1.16 2.37 4.16
C LEU A 121 1.38 1.93 2.71
N ARG A 122 1.52 0.62 2.49
CA ARG A 122 1.39 -0.02 1.18
C ARG A 122 -0.04 -0.55 1.04
N CYS A 123 -0.72 -0.17 -0.03
CA CYS A 123 -1.99 -0.78 -0.44
C CYS A 123 -1.76 -1.58 -1.71
N THR A 124 -2.15 -2.84 -1.71
CA THR A 124 -2.20 -3.69 -2.91
C THR A 124 -3.65 -3.87 -3.30
N VAL A 125 -4.02 -3.39 -4.48
CA VAL A 125 -5.39 -3.37 -4.97
C VAL A 125 -5.47 -4.22 -6.22
N TYR A 126 -6.36 -5.20 -6.24
CA TYR A 126 -6.69 -5.97 -7.42
C TYR A 126 -8.14 -5.73 -7.80
N THR A 127 -8.39 -5.40 -9.06
CA THR A 127 -9.75 -5.25 -9.59
C THR A 127 -9.90 -6.03 -10.90
N LEU A 128 -10.93 -6.86 -10.96
CA LEU A 128 -11.44 -7.46 -12.19
C LEU A 128 -12.95 -7.28 -12.18
N THR A 129 -13.45 -6.41 -13.05
CA THR A 129 -14.87 -6.04 -13.13
C THR A 129 -15.47 -6.43 -14.49
N GLY A 130 -14.96 -7.53 -15.06
CA GLY A 130 -15.09 -7.90 -16.47
C GLY A 130 -13.81 -7.65 -17.26
N GLY A 131 -13.81 -7.99 -18.56
CA GLY A 131 -12.65 -7.88 -19.43
C GLY A 131 -11.76 -9.13 -19.43
N ALA A 132 -10.58 -9.03 -20.07
CA ALA A 132 -9.71 -10.19 -20.30
C ALA A 132 -8.83 -10.57 -19.09
N HIS A 133 -8.50 -9.61 -18.23
CA HIS A 133 -7.65 -9.81 -17.05
C HIS A 133 -7.92 -8.71 -16.00
N GLY A 134 -7.53 -8.96 -14.75
CA GLY A 134 -7.60 -7.95 -13.70
C GLY A 134 -6.44 -6.94 -13.74
N LEU A 135 -6.52 -5.92 -12.91
CA LEU A 135 -5.49 -4.91 -12.73
C LEU A 135 -4.98 -4.95 -11.29
N LEU A 136 -3.68 -5.22 -11.13
CA LEU A 136 -2.98 -5.11 -9.86
C LEU A 136 -2.32 -3.73 -9.77
N THR A 137 -2.74 -2.95 -8.78
CA THR A 137 -2.20 -1.61 -8.49
C THR A 137 -1.65 -1.57 -7.07
N ASN A 138 -0.39 -1.14 -6.93
CA ASN A 138 0.21 -0.85 -5.65
C ASN A 138 0.20 0.67 -5.41
N LEU A 139 -0.15 1.08 -4.19
CA LEU A 139 -0.16 2.48 -3.78
C LEU A 139 0.64 2.63 -2.50
N PHE A 140 1.53 3.62 -2.45
CA PHE A 140 2.18 4.02 -1.21
C PHE A 140 1.61 5.32 -0.67
N PHE A 141 1.37 5.33 0.63
CA PHE A 141 0.95 6.51 1.36
C PHE A 141 1.84 6.69 2.59
N ASN A 142 2.73 7.67 2.52
CA ASN A 142 3.59 8.05 3.63
C ASN A 142 2.95 9.16 4.45
N PHE A 143 3.06 9.08 5.76
CA PHE A 143 2.57 10.12 6.66
C PHE A 143 3.43 10.24 7.91
N ASP A 144 3.47 11.43 8.47
CA ASP A 144 4.00 11.67 9.80
C ASP A 144 3.13 10.93 10.82
N THR A 145 3.73 9.99 11.55
CA THR A 145 3.06 9.15 12.53
C THR A 145 2.38 9.98 13.64
N GLU A 146 2.97 11.10 14.03
CA GLU A 146 2.48 11.91 15.15
C GLU A 146 1.32 12.84 14.74
N SER A 147 1.45 13.50 13.60
CA SER A 147 0.46 14.48 13.12
C SER A 147 -0.59 13.90 12.16
N GLY A 148 -0.29 12.75 11.54
CA GLY A 148 -1.08 12.17 10.45
C GLY A 148 -0.96 12.96 9.14
N LYS A 149 -0.06 13.94 9.04
CA LYS A 149 0.16 14.74 7.82
C LYS A 149 0.65 13.83 6.68
N PRO A 150 0.05 13.88 5.47
CA PRO A 150 0.63 13.24 4.29
C PRO A 150 2.05 13.75 4.03
N LEU A 151 2.94 12.87 3.60
CA LEU A 151 4.30 13.21 3.20
C LEU A 151 4.49 12.79 1.75
N ASP A 152 4.91 13.74 0.90
CA ASP A 152 5.34 13.47 -0.45
C ASP A 152 6.86 13.19 -0.50
N LYS A 153 7.40 12.96 -1.70
CA LYS A 153 8.84 12.74 -1.90
C LYS A 153 9.68 13.93 -1.41
N ALA A 154 9.20 15.16 -1.57
CA ALA A 154 9.92 16.35 -1.12
C ALA A 154 9.92 16.50 0.41
N ASP A 155 8.92 15.97 1.11
CA ASP A 155 8.87 15.89 2.57
C ASP A 155 9.80 14.79 3.14
N LEU A 156 10.08 13.74 2.37
CA LEU A 156 10.89 12.59 2.79
C LEU A 156 12.38 12.73 2.46
N PHE A 157 12.72 13.35 1.31
CA PHE A 157 14.08 13.41 0.79
C PHE A 157 14.61 14.85 0.73
N SER A 158 15.84 15.04 1.19
CA SER A 158 16.58 16.31 1.06
C SER A 158 17.33 16.44 -0.26
N ASP A 159 17.66 15.32 -0.92
CA ASP A 159 18.32 15.29 -2.23
C ASP A 159 17.56 14.38 -3.21
N THR A 160 16.62 14.96 -3.94
CA THR A 160 15.83 14.24 -4.96
C THR A 160 16.65 13.91 -6.22
N ALA A 161 17.70 14.67 -6.52
CA ALA A 161 18.60 14.35 -7.63
C ALA A 161 19.45 13.12 -7.30
N GLY A 162 19.93 13.00 -6.06
CA GLY A 162 20.56 11.79 -5.54
C GLY A 162 19.62 10.59 -5.54
N LEU A 163 18.36 10.80 -5.15
CA LEU A 163 17.35 9.75 -5.23
C LEU A 163 17.15 9.28 -6.67
N GLN A 164 17.10 10.19 -7.63
CA GLN A 164 16.98 9.85 -9.05
C GLN A 164 18.18 9.06 -9.58
N ARG A 165 19.41 9.36 -9.10
CA ARG A 165 20.60 8.57 -9.46
C ARG A 165 20.51 7.15 -8.91
N LEU A 166 20.18 6.99 -7.63
CA LEU A 166 19.99 5.67 -7.02
C LEU A 166 18.83 4.91 -7.68
N ASN A 167 17.74 5.61 -8.03
CA ASN A 167 16.61 5.04 -8.73
C ASN A 167 17.05 4.31 -10.01
N ARG A 168 17.80 5.01 -10.88
CA ARG A 168 18.30 4.44 -12.15
C ARG A 168 19.30 3.32 -11.93
N GLN A 169 20.20 3.47 -10.96
CA GLN A 169 21.18 2.45 -10.63
C GLN A 169 20.52 1.14 -10.18
N TYR A 170 19.56 1.22 -9.26
CA TYR A 170 18.87 0.04 -8.74
C TYR A 170 17.86 -0.54 -9.73
N PHE A 171 17.24 0.30 -10.55
CA PHE A 171 16.40 -0.16 -11.66
C PHE A 171 17.21 -0.97 -12.67
N ALA A 172 18.37 -0.47 -13.12
CA ALA A 172 19.25 -1.20 -14.03
C ALA A 172 19.72 -2.53 -13.43
N LYS A 173 20.05 -2.55 -12.13
CA LYS A 173 20.36 -3.79 -11.41
C LYS A 173 19.18 -4.75 -11.41
N HIS A 174 17.96 -4.27 -11.14
CA HIS A 174 16.76 -5.09 -11.16
C HIS A 174 16.51 -5.71 -12.54
N LEU A 175 16.63 -4.94 -13.62
CA LEU A 175 16.49 -5.48 -14.98
C LEU A 175 17.51 -6.61 -15.25
N SER A 176 18.77 -6.40 -14.87
CA SER A 176 19.82 -7.39 -15.03
C SER A 176 19.52 -8.66 -14.22
N ASP A 177 19.12 -8.52 -12.95
CA ASP A 177 18.81 -9.65 -12.07
C ASP A 177 17.58 -10.44 -12.56
N ALA A 178 16.60 -9.74 -13.17
CA ALA A 178 15.38 -10.32 -13.72
C ALA A 178 15.52 -10.79 -15.18
N ALA A 179 16.70 -10.63 -15.81
CA ALA A 179 16.94 -10.89 -17.23
C ALA A 179 15.95 -10.17 -18.16
N LEU A 180 15.53 -8.96 -17.80
CA LEU A 180 14.64 -8.12 -18.60
C LEU A 180 15.44 -7.21 -19.53
N SER A 181 15.04 -7.17 -20.80
CA SER A 181 15.64 -6.24 -21.79
C SER A 181 15.13 -4.82 -21.58
N GLU A 182 16.02 -3.84 -21.73
CA GLU A 182 15.66 -2.42 -21.76
C GLU A 182 14.74 -2.09 -22.95
N ASP A 183 14.81 -2.86 -24.03
CA ASP A 183 13.90 -2.71 -25.20
C ASP A 183 12.43 -3.01 -24.87
N ALA A 184 12.16 -3.66 -23.73
CA ALA A 184 10.80 -3.90 -23.26
C ALA A 184 10.18 -2.68 -22.55
N LEU A 185 10.96 -1.63 -22.30
CA LEU A 185 10.51 -0.43 -21.60
C LEU A 185 9.92 0.61 -22.55
N PHE A 186 9.07 1.49 -22.01
CA PHE A 186 8.55 2.63 -22.75
C PHE A 186 9.54 3.79 -22.85
N VAL A 187 10.50 3.86 -21.92
CA VAL A 187 11.54 4.87 -21.86
C VAL A 187 12.87 4.22 -21.49
N GLY A 188 13.96 4.78 -22.00
CA GLY A 188 15.31 4.37 -21.57
C GLY A 188 15.54 4.63 -20.08
N THR A 189 16.45 3.87 -19.48
CA THR A 189 16.78 3.96 -18.05
C THR A 189 17.32 5.35 -17.68
N ASP A 190 17.97 6.04 -18.61
CA ASP A 190 18.48 7.40 -18.46
C ASP A 190 17.36 8.47 -18.40
N GLN A 191 16.16 8.14 -18.87
CA GLN A 191 14.96 9.00 -18.85
C GLN A 191 13.94 8.57 -17.81
N LEU A 192 14.22 7.50 -17.06
CA LEU A 192 13.31 6.95 -16.06
C LEU A 192 12.91 8.03 -15.03
N PRO A 193 11.61 8.33 -14.86
CA PRO A 193 11.15 9.28 -13.84
C PRO A 193 11.26 8.66 -12.45
N LEU A 194 11.24 9.44 -11.36
CA LEU A 194 11.01 8.84 -10.04
C LEU A 194 9.62 8.17 -10.02
N PRO A 195 9.48 6.99 -9.39
CA PRO A 195 8.18 6.37 -9.25
C PRO A 195 7.24 7.25 -8.41
N GLU A 196 5.94 7.15 -8.70
CA GLU A 196 4.91 7.70 -7.83
C GLU A 196 4.85 6.94 -6.50
N ASN A 197 5.10 5.63 -6.57
CA ASN A 197 4.99 4.70 -5.46
C ASN A 197 6.36 4.49 -4.78
N VAL A 198 6.59 5.29 -3.73
CA VAL A 198 7.78 5.21 -2.88
C VAL A 198 7.37 4.89 -1.44
N GLY A 199 7.89 3.79 -0.89
CA GLY A 199 7.69 3.42 0.51
C GLY A 199 8.99 3.49 1.30
N ILE A 200 8.90 3.75 2.60
CA ILE A 200 10.06 3.74 3.49
C ILE A 200 9.83 2.86 4.71
N ASP A 201 10.84 2.07 5.05
CA ASP A 201 10.89 1.26 6.26
C ASP A 201 12.31 1.21 6.81
N SER A 202 12.48 0.54 7.95
CA SER A 202 13.79 0.39 8.57
C SER A 202 14.78 -0.43 7.74
N SER A 203 14.43 -1.02 6.60
CA SER A 203 15.37 -1.69 5.68
C SER A 203 15.82 -0.79 4.51
N GLY A 204 15.08 0.27 4.20
CA GLY A 204 15.43 1.22 3.16
C GLY A 204 14.23 1.83 2.46
N VAL A 205 14.41 2.18 1.19
CA VAL A 205 13.39 2.82 0.35
C VAL A 205 12.95 1.84 -0.73
N THR A 206 11.66 1.52 -0.75
CA THR A 206 11.02 0.74 -1.82
C THR A 206 10.65 1.68 -2.96
N MET A 207 11.08 1.34 -4.16
CA MET A 207 10.76 2.03 -5.41
C MET A 207 9.90 1.07 -6.24
N LEU A 208 8.72 1.52 -6.66
CA LEU A 208 7.77 0.67 -7.36
C LEU A 208 7.17 1.37 -8.56
N TYR A 209 7.17 0.69 -9.70
CA TYR A 209 6.33 1.03 -10.85
C TYR A 209 5.23 0.00 -11.03
N ASN A 210 3.99 0.47 -11.14
CA ASN A 210 2.85 -0.35 -11.50
C ASN A 210 2.90 -0.76 -12.98
N PRO A 211 2.13 -1.80 -13.37
CA PRO A 211 1.92 -2.12 -14.77
C PRO A 211 1.52 -0.88 -15.56
N TYR A 212 2.04 -0.77 -16.79
CA TYR A 212 1.84 0.38 -17.70
C TYR A 212 2.56 1.69 -17.34
N GLU A 213 3.26 1.82 -16.21
CA GLU A 213 3.95 3.08 -15.91
C GLU A 213 5.24 3.24 -16.72
N VAL A 214 6.07 2.19 -16.79
CA VAL A 214 7.35 2.23 -17.52
C VAL A 214 7.56 1.05 -18.47
N ALA A 215 6.65 0.08 -18.45
CA ALA A 215 6.70 -1.12 -19.28
C ALA A 215 5.28 -1.69 -19.54
N PRO A 216 5.09 -2.53 -20.57
CA PRO A 216 3.82 -3.20 -20.84
C PRO A 216 3.33 -4.04 -19.67
N TYR A 217 2.02 -4.27 -19.60
CA TYR A 217 1.39 -5.07 -18.54
C TYR A 217 1.98 -6.47 -18.36
N ALA A 218 2.45 -7.09 -19.44
CA ALA A 218 3.07 -8.42 -19.41
C ALA A 218 4.33 -8.49 -18.53
N ILE A 219 5.00 -7.35 -18.29
CA ILE A 219 6.14 -7.26 -17.36
C ILE A 219 5.66 -7.24 -15.90
N GLY A 220 4.44 -6.77 -15.66
CA GLY A 220 3.86 -6.65 -14.33
C GLY A 220 4.46 -5.49 -13.53
N THR A 221 4.39 -5.62 -12.21
CA THR A 221 4.94 -4.65 -11.26
C THR A 221 6.47 -4.78 -11.22
N ILE A 222 7.17 -3.65 -11.36
CA ILE A 222 8.62 -3.57 -11.15
C ILE A 222 8.85 -2.97 -9.76
N GLU A 223 9.38 -3.77 -8.84
CA GLU A 223 9.66 -3.37 -7.46
C GLU A 223 11.12 -3.69 -7.11
N TYR A 224 11.81 -2.71 -6.53
CA TYR A 224 13.17 -2.88 -6.01
C TYR A 224 13.39 -1.98 -4.80
N ARG A 225 14.44 -2.27 -4.05
CA ARG A 225 14.76 -1.58 -2.80
C ARG A 225 16.13 -0.95 -2.86
N ILE A 226 16.20 0.33 -2.52
CA ILE A 226 17.44 1.03 -2.21
C ILE A 226 17.73 0.76 -0.71
N PRO A 227 18.83 0.07 -0.37
CA PRO A 227 19.21 -0.20 1.01
C PRO A 227 19.32 1.09 1.82
N TYR A 228 18.91 1.03 3.08
CA TYR A 228 18.87 2.19 3.95
C TYR A 228 20.20 2.93 4.02
N GLU A 229 21.33 2.22 4.09
CA GLU A 229 22.66 2.81 4.23
C GLU A 229 23.02 3.70 3.03
N GLN A 230 22.44 3.45 1.86
CA GLN A 230 22.61 4.28 0.66
C GLN A 230 21.56 5.39 0.56
N ALA A 231 20.34 5.13 1.06
CA ALA A 231 19.26 6.12 1.05
C ALA A 231 19.41 7.17 2.16
N GLU A 232 19.96 6.81 3.32
CA GLU A 232 20.02 7.64 4.54
C GLU A 232 20.60 9.04 4.32
N PRO A 233 21.71 9.22 3.58
CA PRO A 233 22.25 10.55 3.29
C PRO A 233 21.26 11.46 2.55
N LEU A 234 20.31 10.87 1.81
CA LEU A 234 19.29 11.57 1.03
C LEU A 234 18.01 11.84 1.83
N LEU A 235 17.82 11.18 2.97
CA LEU A 235 16.61 11.30 3.80
C LEU A 235 16.63 12.56 4.64
N LYS A 236 15.46 13.20 4.79
CA LYS A 236 15.22 14.22 5.82
C LYS A 236 15.13 13.58 7.20
N ARG A 237 15.34 14.38 8.24
CA ARG A 237 15.32 13.96 9.65
C ARG A 237 14.06 13.17 10.05
N ILE A 238 12.90 13.48 9.48
CA ILE A 238 11.64 12.78 9.81
C ILE A 238 11.68 11.29 9.42
N ALA A 239 12.43 10.95 8.39
CA ALA A 239 12.46 9.65 7.72
C ALA A 239 13.69 8.80 8.09
N ARG A 240 14.64 9.33 8.87
CA ARG A 240 15.82 8.59 9.35
C ARG A 240 15.46 7.71 10.55
N ARG A 241 16.11 6.55 10.65
CA ARG A 241 16.04 5.62 11.79
C ARG A 241 16.31 6.33 13.11
#